data_AF-A0A929PI49-F1
#
_entry.id   AF-A0A929PI49-F1
#
_cell.length_a   1.000
_cell.length_b   1.000
_cell.length_c   1.000
_cell.angle_alpha   90.00
_cell.angle_beta   90.00
_cell.angle_gamma   90.00
#
_symmetry.space_group_name_H-M   'P 1'
#
loop_
_entity.id
_entity.type
_entity.pdbx_description
1 polymer ?
#
loop_
_entity_poly.entity_id
_entity_poly.type
_entity_poly.pdbx_seq_one_letter_code
_entity_poly.pdbx_strand_id
1 'polypeptide(L)' 'MLVNLLTNALRYAPDSKRIEIHLIAEADRVRVGVKDFGVGIAPEKLNHIFFPLLPGR' A
#
# COMPACT_ATOMS: atom_id res chain seq x y z
N MET A 1 -2.62 -2.26 -9.69
CA MET A 1 -2.67 -1.31 -8.55
C MET A 1 -3.00 -2.01 -7.23
N LEU A 2 -4.18 -2.64 -7.07
CA LEU A 2 -4.55 -3.32 -5.81
C LEU A 2 -3.56 -4.43 -5.40
N VAL A 3 -3.17 -5.29 -6.35
CA VAL A 3 -2.15 -6.32 -6.12
C VAL A 3 -0.83 -5.72 -5.60
N ASN A 4 -0.43 -4.54 -6.09
CA ASN A 4 0.79 -3.87 -5.62
C ASN A 4 0.67 -3.45 -4.15
N LEU A 5 -0.49 -2.90 -3.76
CA LEU A 5 -0.75 -2.53 -2.37
C LEU A 5 -0.76 -3.75 -1.44
N LEU A 6 -1.37 -4.85 -1.89
CA LEU A 6 -1.38 -6.12 -1.13
C LEU A 6 0.03 -6.72 -1.00
N THR A 7 0.82 -6.72 -2.07
CA THR A 7 2.21 -7.18 -2.03
C THR A 7 3.05 -6.32 -1.09
N ASN A 8 2.85 -5.00 -1.09
CA ASN A 8 3.52 -4.11 -0.14
C ASN A 8 3.12 -4.42 1.31
N ALA A 9 1.83 -4.60 1.59
CA ALA A 9 1.35 -4.99 2.91
C ALA A 9 2.00 -6.29 3.39
N LEU A 10 2.05 -7.34 2.55
CA LEU A 10 2.68 -8.61 2.89
C LEU A 10 4.20 -8.48 3.09
N ARG A 11 4.87 -7.64 2.31
CA ARG A 11 6.33 -7.46 2.37
C ARG A 11 6.76 -6.65 3.59
N TYR A 12 6.02 -5.60 3.94
CA TYR A 12 6.40 -4.64 4.97
C TYR A 12 5.71 -4.87 6.32
N ALA A 13 4.75 -5.81 6.38
CA ALA A 13 4.10 -6.25 7.61
C ALA A 13 4.12 -7.78 7.76
N PRO A 14 5.31 -8.43 7.78
CA PRO A 14 5.43 -9.90 7.80
C PRO A 14 4.78 -10.55 9.03
N ASP A 15 4.77 -9.86 10.18
CA ASP A 15 4.16 -10.36 11.42
C ASP A 15 2.70 -9.94 11.59
N SER A 16 2.13 -9.19 10.63
CA SER A 16 0.73 -8.79 10.68
C SER A 16 -0.17 -9.99 10.50
N LYS A 17 -0.94 -10.31 11.54
CA LYS A 17 -1.97 -11.37 11.51
C LYS A 17 -3.20 -11.00 10.68
N ARG A 18 -3.35 -9.73 10.32
CA ARG A 18 -4.47 -9.23 9.53
C ARG A 18 -4.03 -8.09 8.62
N ILE A 19 -4.65 -8.04 7.45
CA ILE A 19 -4.62 -6.90 6.52
C ILE A 19 -6.08 -6.49 6.32
N GLU A 20 -6.35 -5.20 6.35
CA GLU A 20 -7.70 -4.67 6.15
C GLU A 20 -7.84 -4.11 4.74
N ILE A 21 -8.91 -4.51 4.04
CA ILE A 21 -9.29 -3.97 2.74
C ILE A 21 -10.56 -3.15 2.92
N HIS A 22 -10.50 -1.89 2.53
CA HIS A 22 -11.58 -0.93 2.67
C HIS A 22 -12.13 -0.56 1.29
N LEU A 23 -13.45 -0.59 1.15
CA LEU A 23 -14.16 -0.22 -0.06
C LEU A 23 -15.20 0.83 0.31
N ILE A 24 -15.14 1.98 -0.35
CA ILE A 24 -16.12 3.05 -0.19
C ILE A 24 -16.67 3.36 -1.57
N ALA A 25 -17.97 3.14 -1.75
CA ALA A 25 -18.68 3.58 -2.94
C ALA A 25 -18.95 5.08 -2.83
N GLU A 26 -18.54 5.82 -3.85
CA GLU A 26 -18.86 7.22 -4.07
C GLU A 26 -19.73 7.32 -5.32
N ALA A 27 -20.27 8.50 -5.62
CA ALA A 27 -21.31 8.66 -6.65
C ALA A 27 -20.90 8.16 -8.05
N ASP A 28 -19.63 8.33 -8.44
CA ASP A 28 -19.10 8.00 -9.77
C ASP A 28 -17.90 7.04 -9.72
N ARG A 29 -17.50 6.59 -8.52
CA ARG A 29 -16.25 5.86 -8.32
C ARG A 29 -16.29 4.98 -7.08
N VAL A 30 -15.31 4.07 -6.99
CA VAL A 30 -15.05 3.30 -5.77
C VAL A 30 -13.66 3.63 -5.27
N ARG A 31 -13.58 4.05 -4.01
CA ARG A 31 -12.32 4.22 -3.31
C ARG A 31 -11.92 2.90 -2.66
N VAL A 32 -10.75 2.39 -3.04
CA VAL A 32 -10.18 1.15 -2.51
C VAL A 32 -8.97 1.50 -1.66
N GLY A 33 -8.93 1.01 -0.41
CA GLY A 33 -7.83 1.17 0.52
C GLY A 33 -7.31 -0.17 1.03
N VAL A 34 -6.01 -0.28 1.24
CA VAL A 34 -5.35 -1.40 1.93
C VAL A 34 -4.64 -0.84 3.14
N LYS A 35 -4.86 -1.45 4.31
CA LYS A 35 -4.18 -1.09 5.56
C LYS A 35 -3.48 -2.32 6.12
N ASP A 36 -2.18 -2.20 6.30
CA ASP A 36 -1.35 -3.13 7.07
C ASP A 36 -0.98 -2.54 8.45
N PHE A 37 -0.34 -3.35 9.27
CA PHE A 37 0.13 -2.98 10.61
C PHE A 37 1.64 -3.23 10.74
N GLY A 38 2.38 -2.97 9.67
CA GLY A 38 3.83 -3.12 9.61
C GLY A 38 4.59 -1.96 10.23
N VAL A 39 5.86 -1.85 9.88
CA VAL A 39 6.79 -0.81 10.38
C VAL A 39 6.42 0.61 9.93
N GLY A 40 5.51 0.75 8.96
CA GLY A 40 5.13 2.02 8.37
C GLY A 40 6.20 2.56 7.40
N ILE A 41 6.06 3.82 7.03
CA ILE A 41 6.94 4.50 6.06
C ILE A 41 7.54 5.74 6.73
N ALA A 42 8.85 5.87 6.69
CA ALA A 42 9.54 7.05 7.20
C ALA A 42 9.05 8.31 6.45
N PRO A 43 8.80 9.45 7.13
CA PRO A 43 8.22 10.65 6.52
C PRO A 43 8.96 11.14 5.27
N GLU A 44 10.29 11.04 5.29
CA GLU A 44 11.18 11.50 4.22
C GLU A 44 11.00 10.67 2.93
N LYS A 45 10.50 9.43 3.06
CA LYS A 45 10.25 8.52 1.93
C LYS A 45 8.87 8.68 1.33
N LEU A 46 7.90 9.28 2.04
CA LEU A 46 6.49 9.36 1.60
C LEU A 46 6.34 10.00 0.23
N ASN A 47 7.15 11.02 -0.07
CA ASN A 47 7.10 11.68 -1.37
C ASN A 47 7.53 10.74 -2.51
N HIS A 48 8.32 9.71 -2.25
CA HIS A 48 8.99 8.91 -3.27
C HIS A 48 8.38 7.52 -3.52
N ILE A 49 7.43 7.06 -2.70
CA ILE A 49 6.94 5.66 -2.73
C ILE A 49 6.16 5.26 -3.99
N PHE A 50 5.73 6.23 -4.79
CA PHE A 50 4.99 6.00 -6.04
C PHE A 50 5.81 6.29 -7.30
N PHE A 51 7.10 6.62 -7.16
CA PHE A 51 7.95 6.77 -8.33
C PHE A 51 8.20 5.41 -8.99
N PRO A 52 8.25 5.35 -10.33
CA PRO A 52 8.70 4.17 -11.03
C PRO A 52 10.09 3.80 -10.51
N LEU A 53 10.24 2.58 -9.98
CA LEU A 53 11.55 1.99 -9.79
C LEU A 53 12.14 1.84 -11.19
N LEU A 54 13.00 2.78 -11.59
CA LEU A 54 13.77 2.62 -12.83
C LEU A 54 14.51 1.28 -12.71
N PRO A 55 14.42 0.39 -13.71
CA PRO A 55 15.21 -0.83 -13.70
C PRO A 55 16.69 -0.44 -13.57
N GLY A 56 17.34 -1.01 -12.56
CA GLY A 56 18.75 -0.76 -12.28
C GLY A 56 19.61 -1.07 -13.51
N ARG A 57 20.57 -0.18 -13.78
CA ARG A 57 21.70 -0.46 -14.65
C ARG A 57 22.66 -1.44 -13.97
#